data_AF-A0A356FTC6-F1
#
_entry.id   AF-A0A356FTC6-F1
#
_cell.length_a   1.000
_cell.length_b   1.000
_cell.length_c   1.000
_cell.angle_alpha   90.00
_cell.angle_beta   90.00
_cell.angle_gamma   90.00
#
_symmetry.space_group_name_H-M   'P 1'
#
loop_
_entity.id
_entity.type
_entity.pdbx_description
1 polymer ?
#
loop_
_entity_poly.entity_id
_entity_poly.type
_entity_poly.pdbx_seq_one_letter_code
_entity_poly.pdbx_strand_id
1 'polypeptide(L)'
;MNFRYYFFPLFLLTSLSSFAVDVLVNTSGFDDPFYSFSINDGVTDFNFTNSGSDSLLTGIEYTFTGNNTSHPFRMYITDSQGNTTNLINNLSFRGSQSFTLDTSTDYSTYTKTYVCNAHPSMNGTFNIIPESSSYALLLGGLALGLVALRRREISVI
;
A
#
# COMPACT_ATOMS: atom_id res chain seq x y z
N MET A 1 -51.22 14.68 13.96
CA MET A 1 -50.19 13.62 14.15
C MET A 1 -48.85 14.23 13.77
N ASN A 2 -47.99 14.49 14.75
CA ASN A 2 -46.70 15.17 14.54
C ASN A 2 -45.60 14.14 14.26
N PHE A 3 -45.18 14.02 13.01
CA PHE A 3 -43.98 13.23 12.66
C PHE A 3 -42.72 14.06 12.98
N ARG A 4 -42.01 13.68 14.04
CA ARG A 4 -40.67 14.21 14.34
C ARG A 4 -39.64 13.37 13.58
N TYR A 5 -39.04 13.96 12.54
CA TYR A 5 -37.89 13.37 11.85
C TYR A 5 -36.65 13.53 12.72
N TYR A 6 -36.25 12.45 13.40
CA TYR A 6 -34.93 12.37 14.01
C TYR A 6 -33.91 12.07 12.90
N PHE A 7 -33.28 13.13 12.37
CA PHE A 7 -32.08 13.00 11.55
C PHE A 7 -30.94 12.55 12.46
N PHE A 8 -30.71 11.25 12.55
CA PHE A 8 -29.46 10.69 13.08
C PHE A 8 -28.43 10.72 11.95
N PRO A 9 -27.37 11.54 12.00
CA PRO A 9 -26.26 11.34 11.11
C PRO A 9 -25.49 10.13 11.65
N LEU A 10 -25.68 8.98 11.02
CA LEU A 10 -24.87 7.79 11.23
C LEU A 10 -23.47 8.08 10.67
N PHE A 11 -22.64 8.82 11.42
CA PHE A 11 -21.22 8.93 11.14
C PHE A 11 -20.58 7.59 11.49
N LEU A 12 -20.43 6.71 10.50
CA LEU A 12 -19.45 5.63 10.58
C LEU A 12 -18.06 6.27 10.61
N LEU A 13 -17.53 6.49 11.80
CA LEU A 13 -16.09 6.61 12.03
C LEU A 13 -15.48 5.24 11.73
N THR A 14 -15.06 5.03 10.49
CA THR A 14 -14.11 3.95 10.20
C THR A 14 -12.80 4.34 10.86
N SER A 15 -12.47 3.66 11.96
CA SER A 15 -11.20 3.83 12.66
C SER A 15 -10.04 3.61 11.70
N LEU A 16 -9.13 4.58 11.62
CA LEU A 16 -7.85 4.48 10.93
C LEU A 16 -7.05 3.37 11.63
N SER A 17 -7.12 2.17 11.08
CA SER A 17 -6.50 1.00 11.67
C SER A 17 -5.11 0.91 11.06
N SER A 18 -4.11 1.43 11.78
CA SER A 18 -2.69 1.31 11.42
C SER A 18 -2.27 -0.16 11.60
N PHE A 19 -2.65 -1.03 10.67
CA PHE A 19 -2.20 -2.42 10.65
C PHE A 19 -0.84 -2.44 9.96
N ALA A 20 0.21 -2.79 10.68
CA ALA A 20 1.46 -3.21 10.04
C ALA A 20 1.27 -4.60 9.42
N VAL A 21 1.88 -4.85 8.26
CA VAL A 21 1.80 -6.12 7.54
C VAL A 21 3.19 -6.75 7.48
N ASP A 22 3.33 -7.93 8.09
CA ASP A 22 4.56 -8.72 8.05
C ASP A 22 4.61 -9.57 6.78
N VAL A 23 5.58 -9.31 5.92
CA VAL A 23 5.79 -9.99 4.64
C VAL A 23 7.04 -10.86 4.74
N LEU A 24 6.86 -12.17 4.63
CA LEU A 24 7.95 -13.13 4.47
C LEU A 24 8.35 -13.21 2.98
N VAL A 25 9.62 -12.93 2.70
CA VAL A 25 10.22 -13.06 1.36
C VAL A 25 10.98 -14.38 1.29
N ASN A 26 10.65 -15.21 0.31
CA ASN A 26 11.40 -16.42 0.00
C ASN A 26 12.01 -16.31 -1.40
N THR A 27 13.20 -16.89 -1.59
CA THR A 27 13.79 -17.06 -2.93
C THR A 27 13.44 -18.43 -3.47
N SER A 28 13.00 -18.46 -4.73
CA SER A 28 12.64 -19.68 -5.47
C SER A 28 13.83 -20.29 -6.20
N GLY A 29 14.96 -19.59 -6.28
CA GLY A 29 16.16 -19.97 -7.04
C GLY A 29 16.37 -19.05 -8.25
N PHE A 30 16.87 -19.62 -9.35
CA PHE A 30 17.17 -18.89 -10.60
C PHE A 30 16.05 -18.97 -11.65
N ASP A 31 14.90 -19.54 -11.29
CA ASP A 31 13.75 -19.66 -12.19
C ASP A 31 12.66 -18.67 -11.78
N ASP A 32 11.90 -18.19 -12.77
CA ASP A 32 10.73 -17.34 -12.53
C ASP A 32 9.56 -18.17 -11.95
N PRO A 33 8.85 -17.70 -10.92
CA PRO A 33 9.07 -16.43 -10.21
C PRO A 33 10.27 -16.50 -9.26
N PHE A 34 11.21 -15.56 -9.35
CA PHE A 34 12.47 -15.58 -8.56
C PHE A 34 12.28 -15.44 -7.04
N TYR A 35 11.17 -14.80 -6.65
CA TYR A 35 10.80 -14.56 -5.26
C TYR A 35 9.32 -14.88 -5.06
N SER A 36 8.99 -15.41 -3.89
CA SER A 36 7.62 -15.55 -3.41
C SER A 36 7.42 -14.81 -2.10
N PHE A 37 6.19 -14.36 -1.88
CA PHE A 37 5.83 -13.45 -0.82
C PHE A 37 4.60 -13.98 -0.10
N SER A 38 4.63 -13.93 1.23
CA SER A 38 3.56 -14.46 2.06
C SER A 38 3.44 -13.65 3.34
N ILE A 39 2.26 -13.65 3.95
CA ILE A 39 1.96 -12.97 5.21
C ILE A 39 1.50 -14.00 6.24
N ASN A 40 1.26 -13.55 7.48
CA ASN A 40 0.85 -14.40 8.60
C ASN A 40 1.82 -15.57 8.81
N ASP A 41 3.12 -15.27 8.97
CA ASP A 41 4.19 -16.27 9.13
C ASP A 41 4.28 -17.32 7.99
N GLY A 42 3.95 -16.90 6.77
CA GLY A 42 4.03 -17.77 5.59
C GLY A 42 2.77 -18.60 5.30
N VAL A 43 1.68 -18.35 6.03
CA VAL A 43 0.42 -19.10 5.88
C VAL A 43 -0.40 -18.65 4.67
N THR A 44 -0.31 -17.36 4.31
CA THR A 44 -1.14 -16.78 3.25
C THR A 44 -0.26 -16.17 2.17
N ASP A 45 -0.47 -16.57 0.92
CA ASP A 45 0.21 -15.95 -0.22
C ASP A 45 -0.14 -14.46 -0.31
N PHE A 46 0.86 -13.63 -0.62
CA PHE A 46 0.71 -12.19 -0.77
C PHE A 46 1.46 -11.71 -2.01
N ASN A 47 0.89 -11.97 -3.18
CA ASN A 47 1.54 -11.70 -4.45
C ASN A 47 1.23 -10.28 -4.93
N PHE A 48 2.01 -9.32 -4.43
CA PHE A 48 1.89 -7.90 -4.81
C PHE A 48 2.65 -7.53 -6.11
N THR A 49 3.19 -8.53 -6.83
CA THR A 49 3.87 -8.31 -8.12
C THR A 49 2.87 -7.88 -9.20
N ASN A 50 3.35 -7.34 -10.34
CA ASN A 50 2.46 -6.89 -11.42
C ASN A 50 1.62 -8.00 -12.05
N SER A 51 2.03 -9.26 -11.96
CA SER A 51 1.26 -10.43 -12.39
C SER A 51 0.39 -11.02 -11.27
N GLY A 52 0.52 -10.52 -10.05
CA GLY A 52 -0.19 -10.98 -8.87
C GLY A 52 -1.55 -10.30 -8.67
N SER A 53 -2.33 -10.83 -7.72
CA SER A 53 -3.66 -10.33 -7.37
C SER A 53 -3.64 -9.26 -6.28
N ASP A 54 -2.52 -9.12 -5.56
CA ASP A 54 -2.41 -8.22 -4.42
C ASP A 54 -1.71 -6.92 -4.80
N SER A 55 -1.65 -5.98 -3.86
CA SER A 55 -0.94 -4.71 -4.02
C SER A 55 -0.46 -4.19 -2.67
N LEU A 56 0.62 -3.41 -2.70
CA LEU A 56 1.01 -2.62 -1.54
C LEU A 56 0.10 -1.40 -1.43
N LEU A 57 -0.40 -1.13 -0.23
CA LEU A 57 -1.27 -0.01 0.07
C LEU A 57 -0.45 1.15 0.65
N THR A 58 -0.73 2.37 0.23
CA THR A 58 -0.16 3.56 0.89
C THR A 58 -0.65 3.67 2.34
N GLY A 59 0.12 4.26 3.24
CA GLY A 59 -0.27 4.44 4.64
C GLY A 59 -0.19 3.18 5.51
N ILE A 60 0.07 2.03 4.91
CA ILE A 60 0.35 0.76 5.61
C ILE A 60 1.85 0.61 5.80
N GLU A 61 2.26 0.31 7.03
CA GLU A 61 3.64 -0.11 7.31
C GLU A 61 3.80 -1.57 6.89
N TYR A 62 4.79 -1.85 6.06
CA TYR A 62 5.15 -3.21 5.70
C TYR A 62 6.50 -3.56 6.32
N THR A 63 6.58 -4.72 6.98
CA THR A 63 7.82 -5.27 7.51
C THR A 63 8.20 -6.50 6.71
N PHE A 64 9.26 -6.39 5.91
CA PHE A 64 9.74 -7.48 5.08
C PHE A 64 10.82 -8.27 5.83
N THR A 65 10.60 -9.57 6.02
CA THR A 65 11.57 -10.49 6.62
C THR A 65 12.12 -11.42 5.54
N GLY A 66 13.45 -11.50 5.45
CA GLY A 66 14.12 -12.33 4.47
C GLY A 66 14.24 -13.78 4.90
N ASN A 67 13.83 -14.70 4.04
CA ASN A 67 14.16 -16.13 4.11
C ASN A 67 15.03 -16.53 2.90
N ASN A 68 16.01 -15.67 2.57
CA ASN A 68 16.83 -15.77 1.35
C ASN A 68 18.32 -15.90 1.72
N THR A 69 18.92 -17.08 1.57
CA THR A 69 20.31 -17.34 2.02
C THR A 69 21.40 -16.92 1.03
N SER A 70 21.11 -16.76 -0.27
CA SER A 70 22.12 -16.41 -1.29
C SER A 70 21.66 -15.39 -2.34
N HIS A 71 20.43 -14.89 -2.21
CA HIS A 71 19.82 -13.96 -3.16
C HIS A 71 19.18 -12.78 -2.42
N PRO A 72 19.99 -11.83 -1.90
CA PRO A 72 19.46 -10.72 -1.12
C PRO A 72 18.46 -9.92 -1.93
N PHE A 73 17.27 -9.72 -1.36
CA PHE A 73 16.15 -9.04 -2.00
C PHE A 73 16.29 -7.52 -1.86
N ARG A 74 15.99 -6.81 -2.93
CA ARG A 74 15.90 -5.35 -2.96
C ARG A 74 14.64 -4.93 -3.69
N MET A 75 14.02 -3.87 -3.18
CA MET A 75 12.86 -3.25 -3.77
C MET A 75 13.04 -1.74 -3.76
N TYR A 76 12.78 -1.10 -4.88
CA TYR A 76 12.91 0.35 -5.01
C TYR A 76 11.87 0.93 -5.96
N ILE A 77 11.67 2.23 -5.80
CA ILE A 77 10.84 3.04 -6.67
C ILE A 77 11.70 4.14 -7.28
N THR A 78 11.42 4.48 -8.52
CA THR A 78 12.10 5.57 -9.24
C THR A 78 11.04 6.57 -9.72
N ASP A 79 11.20 7.83 -9.33
CA ASP A 79 10.28 8.91 -9.72
C ASP A 79 10.47 9.32 -11.19
N SER A 80 9.60 10.20 -11.67
CA SER A 80 9.63 10.70 -13.05
C SER A 80 10.89 11.53 -13.39
N GLN A 81 11.63 11.98 -12.38
CA GLN A 81 12.88 12.72 -12.50
C GLN A 81 14.10 11.77 -12.49
N GLY A 82 13.89 10.47 -12.28
CA GLY A 82 14.95 9.46 -12.21
C GLY A 82 15.54 9.26 -10.81
N ASN A 83 15.00 9.90 -9.77
CA ASN A 83 15.48 9.69 -8.40
C ASN A 83 14.98 8.35 -7.88
N THR A 84 15.90 7.55 -7.36
CA THR A 84 15.60 6.21 -6.85
C THR A 84 15.59 6.18 -5.33
N THR A 85 14.51 5.66 -4.77
CA THR A 85 14.35 5.41 -3.32
C THR A 85 14.27 3.92 -3.07
N ASN A 86 15.18 3.39 -2.26
CA ASN A 86 15.09 1.99 -1.81
C ASN A 86 14.01 1.88 -0.73
N LEU A 87 13.06 0.98 -0.95
CA LEU A 87 12.07 0.58 0.06
C LEU A 87 12.66 -0.54 0.93
N ILE A 88 13.33 -1.49 0.30
CA ILE A 88 14.06 -2.60 0.92
C ILE A 88 15.40 -2.72 0.21
N ASN A 89 16.50 -2.93 0.93
CA ASN A 89 17.80 -3.11 0.30
C ASN A 89 18.61 -4.23 0.96
N ASN A 90 19.17 -5.14 0.15
CA ASN A 90 20.06 -6.21 0.61
C ASN A 90 19.44 -7.09 1.71
N LEU A 91 18.15 -7.41 1.59
CA LEU A 91 17.41 -8.23 2.54
C LEU A 91 17.78 -9.72 2.38
N SER A 92 18.61 -10.22 3.29
CA SER A 92 19.06 -11.61 3.36
C SER A 92 18.34 -12.38 4.48
N PHE A 93 18.68 -13.67 4.63
CA PHE A 93 18.12 -14.58 5.62
C PHE A 93 18.13 -13.99 7.04
N ARG A 94 16.96 -13.98 7.68
CA ARG A 94 16.67 -13.39 9.00
C ARG A 94 16.85 -11.87 9.10
N GLY A 95 17.16 -11.18 8.00
CA GLY A 95 17.09 -9.74 7.94
C GLY A 95 15.63 -9.28 8.01
N SER A 96 15.40 -8.10 8.57
CA SER A 96 14.08 -7.46 8.61
C SER A 96 14.22 -5.96 8.35
N GLN A 97 13.35 -5.42 7.50
CA GLN A 97 13.32 -4.00 7.11
C GLN A 97 11.88 -3.57 6.91
N SER A 98 11.54 -2.37 7.37
CA SER A 98 10.19 -1.83 7.28
C SER A 98 10.15 -0.51 6.50
N PHE A 99 9.04 -0.26 5.82
CA PHE A 99 8.76 1.02 5.18
C PHE A 99 7.26 1.30 5.17
N THR A 100 6.91 2.57 5.02
CA THR A 100 5.55 3.04 4.79
C THR A 100 5.54 3.93 3.56
N LEU A 101 4.60 3.69 2.65
CA LEU A 101 4.40 4.52 1.46
C LEU A 101 3.52 5.72 1.82
N ASP A 102 3.89 6.91 1.34
CA ASP A 102 3.18 8.15 1.66
C ASP A 102 1.82 8.21 0.94
N THR A 103 0.75 8.45 1.68
CA THR A 103 -0.62 8.57 1.16
C THR A 103 -0.83 9.78 0.24
N SER A 104 0.04 10.79 0.31
CA SER A 104 -0.01 12.00 -0.50
C SER A 104 0.76 11.90 -1.82
N THR A 105 1.54 10.83 -2.02
CA THR A 105 2.34 10.63 -3.23
C THR A 105 1.57 9.83 -4.27
N ASP A 106 1.52 10.34 -5.50
CA ASP A 106 1.00 9.60 -6.65
C ASP A 106 2.07 8.67 -7.23
N TYR A 107 2.06 7.42 -6.77
CA TYR A 107 2.96 6.38 -7.26
C TYR A 107 2.57 5.81 -8.63
N SER A 108 1.49 6.26 -9.28
CA SER A 108 1.09 5.74 -10.60
C SER A 108 2.13 6.01 -11.69
N THR A 109 2.90 7.09 -11.54
CA THR A 109 3.95 7.51 -12.47
C THR A 109 5.33 6.92 -12.15
N TYR A 110 5.49 6.26 -11.01
CA TYR A 110 6.77 5.73 -10.56
C TYR A 110 7.06 4.39 -11.24
N THR A 111 8.33 4.18 -11.61
CA THR A 111 8.82 2.84 -11.94
C THR A 111 9.02 2.06 -10.63
N LYS A 112 8.45 0.87 -10.56
CA LYS A 112 8.45 0.02 -9.35
C LYS A 112 9.18 -1.27 -9.68
N THR A 113 10.33 -1.50 -9.06
CA THR A 113 11.19 -2.64 -9.37
C THR A 113 11.60 -3.38 -8.11
N TYR A 114 11.54 -4.71 -8.16
CA TYR A 114 12.27 -5.56 -7.24
C TYR A 114 13.37 -6.31 -7.98
N VAL A 115 14.47 -6.61 -7.29
CA VAL A 115 15.64 -7.27 -7.87
C VAL A 115 16.46 -7.99 -6.80
N CYS A 116 17.24 -9.00 -7.20
CA CYS A 116 18.32 -9.50 -6.37
C CYS A 116 19.52 -8.53 -6.40
N ASN A 117 20.05 -8.14 -5.24
CA ASN A 117 21.27 -7.32 -5.18
C ASN A 117 22.47 -7.95 -5.91
N ALA A 118 22.57 -9.29 -5.87
CA ALA A 118 23.69 -10.03 -6.45
C ALA A 118 23.47 -10.41 -7.93
N HIS A 119 22.22 -10.58 -8.34
CA HIS A 119 21.87 -11.10 -9.67
C HIS A 119 20.83 -10.20 -10.35
N PRO A 120 21.26 -9.20 -11.16
CA PRO A 120 20.35 -8.24 -11.77
C PRO A 120 19.28 -8.84 -12.68
N SER A 121 19.49 -10.06 -13.19
CA SER A 121 18.51 -10.80 -14.00
C SER A 121 17.32 -11.30 -13.19
N MET A 122 17.46 -11.46 -11.87
CA MET A 122 16.38 -11.85 -10.97
C MET A 122 15.58 -10.59 -10.57
N ASN A 123 14.82 -10.05 -11.52
CA ASN A 123 14.07 -8.81 -11.33
C ASN A 123 12.60 -8.97 -11.71
N GLY A 124 11.81 -8.00 -11.27
CA GLY A 124 10.42 -7.88 -11.66
C GLY A 124 9.83 -6.54 -11.21
N THR A 125 8.52 -6.41 -11.37
CA THR A 125 7.78 -5.18 -11.06
C THR A 125 6.61 -5.48 -10.14
N PHE A 126 6.10 -4.46 -9.47
CA PHE A 126 5.08 -4.62 -8.43
C PHE A 126 4.08 -3.47 -8.37
N ASN A 127 2.93 -3.74 -7.76
CA ASN A 127 1.81 -2.83 -7.70
C ASN A 127 1.77 -2.06 -6.36
N ILE A 128 1.44 -0.77 -6.47
CA ILE A 128 1.11 0.11 -5.35
C ILE A 128 -0.24 0.75 -5.67
N ILE A 129 -1.18 0.71 -4.73
CA ILE A 129 -2.47 1.40 -4.83
C ILE A 129 -2.73 2.26 -3.57
N PRO A 130 -3.48 3.37 -3.69
CA PRO A 130 -3.86 4.15 -2.52
C PRO A 130 -4.76 3.35 -1.56
N GLU A 131 -4.65 3.59 -0.25
CA GLU A 131 -5.57 3.01 0.72
C GLU A 131 -7.00 3.52 0.47
N SER A 132 -7.99 2.62 0.50
CA SER A 132 -9.41 2.91 0.27
C SER A 132 -9.97 4.04 1.14
N SER A 133 -9.41 4.24 2.34
CA SER A 133 -9.78 5.31 3.28
C SER A 133 -9.60 6.72 2.67
N SER A 134 -8.64 6.88 1.76
CA SER A 134 -8.38 8.15 1.05
C SER A 134 -9.56 8.55 0.17
N TYR A 135 -10.17 7.59 -0.52
CA TYR A 135 -11.36 7.82 -1.32
C TYR A 135 -12.60 8.08 -0.45
N ALA A 136 -12.72 7.39 0.69
CA ALA A 136 -13.81 7.61 1.63
C ALA A 136 -13.75 9.01 2.28
N LEU A 137 -12.56 9.50 2.63
CA LEU A 137 -12.35 10.87 3.12
C LEU A 137 -12.67 11.91 2.06
N LEU A 138 -12.23 11.71 0.82
CA LEU A 138 -12.55 12.63 -0.28
C LEU A 138 -14.06 12.70 -0.55
N LEU A 139 -14.73 11.54 -0.62
CA LEU A 139 -16.18 11.46 -0.81
C LEU A 139 -16.94 12.03 0.39
N GLY A 140 -16.48 11.76 1.60
CA GLY A 140 -17.04 12.33 2.83
C GLY A 140 -16.89 13.86 2.88
N GLY A 141 -15.72 14.37 2.50
CA GLY A 141 -15.46 15.82 2.40
C GLY A 141 -16.33 16.50 1.34
N LEU A 142 -16.49 15.90 0.16
CA LEU A 142 -17.38 16.39 -0.89
C LEU A 142 -18.84 16.40 -0.44
N ALA A 143 -19.30 15.35 0.24
CA ALA A 143 -20.65 15.28 0.79
C ALA A 143 -20.89 16.36 1.84
N LEU A 144 -19.93 16.58 2.75
CA LEU A 144 -20.00 17.66 3.75
C LEU A 144 -19.98 19.05 3.09
N GLY A 145 -19.15 19.26 2.07
CA GLY A 145 -19.10 20.50 1.30
C GLY A 145 -20.42 20.83 0.61
N LEU A 146 -21.05 19.84 -0.03
CA LEU A 146 -22.39 19.98 -0.63
C LEU A 146 -23.47 20.32 0.41
N VAL A 147 -23.44 19.69 1.58
CA VAL A 147 -24.36 20.02 2.68
C VAL A 147 -24.15 21.44 3.18
N ALA A 148 -22.90 21.90 3.33
CA ALA A 148 -22.58 23.24 3.76
C ALA A 148 -23.06 24.31 2.75
N LEU A 149 -22.82 24.07 1.45
CA LEU A 149 -23.32 24.94 0.37
C LEU A 149 -24.85 25.04 0.39
N ARG A 150 -25.55 23.90 0.47
CA ARG A 150 -27.02 23.87 0.55
C ARG A 150 -27.57 24.63 1.77
N ARG A 151 -26.92 24.52 2.94
CA ARG A 151 -27.37 25.24 4.14
C ARG A 151 -27.17 26.76 4.02
N ARG A 152 -26.13 27.19 3.31
CA ARG A 152 -25.84 28.63 3.11
C ARG A 152 -26.88 29.32 2.23
N GLU A 153 -27.44 28.63 1.23
CA GLU A 153 -28.51 29.21 0.40
C GLU A 153 -29.87 29.33 1.12
N ILE A 154 -30.11 28.50 2.14
CA ILE A 154 -31.36 28.54 2.93
C ILE A 154 -31.34 29.68 3.97
N SER A 155 -30.16 30.17 4.36
CA SER A 155 -30.01 31.26 5.35
C SER A 155 -30.17 32.69 4.76
N VAL A 156 -30.50 32.84 3.48
CA VAL A 156 -30.61 34.16 2.78
C VAL A 156 -32.07 34.54 2.45
N ILE A 157 -33.06 33.92 3.11
CA ILE A 157 -34.49 34.26 2.97
C ILE A 157 -35.06 34.72 4.32
#